data_AF-A0A379UZ14-F1
#
_entry.id   AF-A0A379UZ14-F1
#
_cell.length_a   1.000
_cell.length_b   1.000
_cell.length_c   1.000
_cell.angle_alpha   90.00
_cell.angle_beta   90.00
_cell.angle_gamma   90.00
#
_symmetry.space_group_name_H-M   'P 1'
#
loop_
_entity.id
_entity.type
_entity.pdbx_description
1 polymer ?
#
loop_
_entity_poly.entity_id
_entity_poly.type
_entity_poly.pdbx_seq_one_letter_code
_entity_poly.pdbx_strand_id
1 'polypeptide(L)'
;MFRQRKKTRRWKRSFRSRKKPTKEGFFARLKRSLLKTKENLGSGFISLFRGKKIDDDLFEELEEQLLIADVGVETTRKIIANLTEGASRKQLKDAEALYGLLKDEMGEILAKVDEPLNIEGKTPFVILMVGVNGVGKTTTIGKLARQFEQQGKISDAGGGGYFPRGGGRTATGLGTA
;
A
#
# COMPACT_ATOMS: atom_id res chain seq x y z
N MET A 1 55.84 -50.90 29.35
CA MET A 1 56.05 -50.08 28.14
C MET A 1 54.68 -49.66 27.59
N PHE A 2 54.57 -48.45 27.08
CA PHE A 2 53.41 -47.55 27.19
C PHE A 2 52.16 -47.89 26.34
N ARG A 3 51.00 -47.72 26.99
CA ARG A 3 49.64 -47.70 26.45
C ARG A 3 49.35 -46.34 25.78
N GLN A 4 49.20 -46.29 24.45
CA GLN A 4 48.78 -45.07 23.75
C GLN A 4 47.29 -45.10 23.43
N ARG A 5 46.55 -44.22 24.11
CA ARG A 5 45.12 -43.95 23.93
C ARG A 5 44.94 -42.62 23.19
N LYS A 6 44.06 -42.64 22.18
CA LYS A 6 43.15 -41.57 21.72
C LYS A 6 43.74 -40.28 21.12
N LYS A 7 43.32 -39.98 19.87
CA LYS A 7 42.70 -38.68 19.52
C LYS A 7 42.02 -38.74 18.14
N THR A 8 40.76 -39.17 18.11
CA THR A 8 39.85 -38.92 17.00
C THR A 8 39.44 -37.45 17.00
N ARG A 9 39.93 -36.65 16.05
CA ARG A 9 39.57 -35.23 15.88
C ARG A 9 38.16 -35.14 15.26
N ARG A 10 37.15 -35.09 16.13
CA ARG A 10 35.74 -34.90 15.77
C ARG A 10 35.53 -33.43 15.35
N TRP A 11 35.40 -33.18 14.04
CA TRP A 11 34.99 -31.88 13.50
C TRP A 11 33.57 -31.55 13.98
N LYS A 12 33.44 -30.57 14.90
CA LYS A 12 32.13 -29.96 15.23
C LYS A 12 31.80 -28.94 14.14
N ARG A 13 30.88 -29.28 13.22
CA ARG A 13 30.24 -28.30 12.32
C ARG A 13 29.39 -27.37 13.19
N SER A 14 29.82 -26.12 13.31
CA SER A 14 29.01 -25.02 13.86
C SER A 14 27.82 -24.80 12.92
N PHE A 15 26.64 -25.32 13.27
CA PHE A 15 25.39 -24.84 12.69
C PHE A 15 25.16 -23.42 13.21
N ARG A 16 25.59 -22.43 12.41
CA ARG A 16 25.20 -21.04 12.62
C ARG A 16 23.69 -20.98 12.40
N SER A 17 22.93 -20.88 13.49
CA SER A 17 21.50 -20.58 13.45
C SER A 17 21.32 -19.26 12.70
N ARG A 18 21.01 -19.37 11.41
CA ARG A 18 20.57 -18.25 10.59
C ARG A 18 19.22 -17.84 11.16
N LYS A 19 19.23 -16.85 12.08
CA LYS A 19 17.99 -16.25 12.61
C LYS A 19 17.11 -15.93 11.42
N LYS A 20 15.97 -16.61 11.30
CA LYS A 20 14.97 -16.29 10.27
C LYS A 20 14.61 -14.82 10.48
N PRO A 21 14.70 -13.96 9.44
CA PRO A 21 14.30 -12.57 9.60
C PRO A 21 12.86 -12.57 10.10
N THR A 22 12.64 -11.95 11.26
CA THR A 22 11.31 -11.68 11.78
C THR A 22 10.53 -11.02 10.66
N LYS A 23 9.42 -11.63 10.24
CA LYS A 23 8.55 -11.04 9.23
C LYS A 23 8.14 -9.66 9.76
N GLU A 24 8.68 -8.61 9.15
CA GLU A 24 8.28 -7.24 9.46
C GLU A 24 6.75 -7.15 9.44
N GLY A 25 6.17 -6.49 10.46
CA GLY A 25 4.74 -6.30 10.57
C GLY A 25 4.15 -5.58 9.36
N PHE A 26 2.85 -5.76 9.11
CA PHE A 26 2.13 -5.17 7.96
C PHE A 26 2.37 -3.65 7.84
N PHE A 27 2.27 -2.92 8.96
CA PHE A 27 2.51 -1.48 8.99
C PHE A 27 3.95 -1.10 8.61
N ALA A 28 4.95 -1.87 9.04
CA ALA A 28 6.34 -1.62 8.67
C ALA A 28 6.58 -1.82 7.16
N ARG A 29 5.92 -2.83 6.57
CA ARG A 29 5.96 -3.06 5.12
C ARG A 29 5.28 -1.94 4.34
N LEU A 30 4.12 -1.47 4.80
CA LEU A 30 3.39 -0.36 4.20
C LEU A 30 4.20 0.94 4.26
N LYS A 31 4.78 1.25 5.42
CA LYS A 31 5.65 2.42 5.60
C LYS A 31 6.86 2.38 4.65
N ARG A 32 7.45 1.20 4.44
CA ARG A 32 8.56 1.02 3.49
C ARG A 32 8.11 1.18 2.05
N SER A 33 6.96 0.62 1.65
CA SER A 33 6.47 0.76 0.27
C SER A 33 6.11 2.20 -0.07
N LEU A 34 5.69 2.99 0.92
CA LEU A 34 5.33 4.40 0.77
C LEU A 34 6.51 5.34 1.02
N LEU A 35 7.75 4.85 1.16
CA LEU A 35 8.87 5.70 1.58
C LEU A 35 9.15 6.84 0.59
N LYS A 36 9.15 6.56 -0.72
CA LYS A 36 9.31 7.59 -1.77
C LYS A 36 8.18 8.62 -1.75
N THR A 37 6.94 8.16 -1.63
CA THR A 37 5.76 9.04 -1.55
C THR A 37 5.78 9.87 -0.27
N LYS A 38 6.26 9.31 0.84
CA LYS A 38 6.43 10.01 2.11
C LYS A 38 7.54 11.05 2.06
N GLU A 39 8.60 10.82 1.29
CA GLU A 39 9.64 11.82 1.08
C GLU A 39 9.07 13.08 0.41
N ASN A 40 8.27 12.88 -0.65
CA ASN A 40 7.62 13.97 -1.38
C ASN A 40 6.49 14.65 -0.60
N LEU A 41 5.59 13.88 0.04
CA LEU A 41 4.45 14.42 0.79
C LEU A 41 4.80 14.69 2.26
N GLY A 42 5.15 13.65 3.01
CA GLY A 42 5.24 13.71 4.47
C GLY A 42 6.38 14.56 5.03
N SER A 43 7.63 14.25 4.67
CA SER A 43 8.77 15.04 5.15
C SER A 43 8.85 16.41 4.48
N GLY A 44 8.47 16.50 3.20
CA GLY A 44 8.40 17.76 2.45
C GLY A 44 7.47 18.78 3.11
N PHE A 45 6.26 18.34 3.49
CA PHE A 45 5.32 19.21 4.21
C PHE A 45 5.82 19.62 5.59
N ILE A 46 6.40 18.71 6.37
CA ILE A 46 6.93 19.08 7.70
C ILE A 46 8.04 20.13 7.58
N SER A 47 8.90 20.05 6.56
CA SER A 47 9.90 21.09 6.32
C SER A 47 9.28 22.40 5.84
N LEU A 48 8.24 22.34 5.00
CA LEU A 48 7.51 23.50 4.52
C LEU A 48 6.89 24.30 5.67
N PHE A 49 6.29 23.59 6.63
CA PHE A 49 5.60 24.19 7.77
C PHE A 49 6.52 24.61 8.92
N ARG A 50 7.80 24.24 8.93
CA ARG A 50 8.68 24.52 10.07
C ARG A 50 9.06 26.02 10.11
N GLY A 51 8.54 26.73 11.12
CA GLY A 51 8.92 28.11 11.42
C GLY A 51 8.35 29.15 10.45
N LYS A 52 7.45 28.76 9.54
CA LYS A 52 6.72 29.69 8.67
C LYS A 52 5.46 30.20 9.37
N LYS A 53 5.06 31.42 9.04
CA LYS A 53 3.75 31.95 9.40
C LYS A 53 2.69 31.39 8.45
N ILE A 54 1.44 31.40 8.87
CA ILE A 54 0.32 31.06 8.01
C ILE A 54 -0.04 32.34 7.24
N ASP A 55 0.44 32.41 6.00
CA ASP A 55 0.21 33.49 5.03
C ASP A 55 -0.10 32.90 3.65
N ASP A 56 -0.42 33.76 2.69
CA ASP A 56 -0.79 33.35 1.34
C ASP A 56 0.38 32.63 0.63
N ASP A 57 1.62 33.07 0.85
CA ASP A 57 2.84 32.45 0.31
C ASP A 57 2.96 30.97 0.75
N LEU A 58 2.66 30.67 2.03
CA LEU A 58 2.64 29.28 2.51
C LEU A 58 1.61 28.41 1.78
N PHE A 59 0.42 28.95 1.51
CA PHE A 59 -0.63 28.21 0.81
C PHE A 59 -0.29 27.98 -0.66
N GLU A 60 0.34 28.94 -1.33
CA GLU A 60 0.83 28.78 -2.72
C GLU A 60 1.92 27.69 -2.80
N GLU A 61 2.91 27.71 -1.90
CA GLU A 61 3.94 26.67 -1.85
C GLU A 61 3.34 25.29 -1.56
N LEU A 62 2.32 25.21 -0.69
CA LEU A 62 1.62 23.96 -0.39
C LEU A 62 0.86 23.44 -1.61
N GLU A 63 0.18 24.31 -2.36
CA GLU A 63 -0.51 23.97 -3.60
C GLU A 63 0.47 23.38 -4.61
N GLU A 64 1.61 24.03 -4.84
CA GLU A 64 2.65 23.54 -5.75
C GLU A 64 3.12 22.13 -5.36
N GLN A 65 3.43 21.91 -4.07
CA GLN A 65 3.88 20.60 -3.59
C GLN A 65 2.81 19.51 -3.74
N LEU A 66 1.54 19.82 -3.51
CA LEU A 66 0.43 18.88 -3.72
C LEU A 66 0.29 18.49 -5.19
N LEU A 67 0.48 19.44 -6.11
CA LEU A 67 0.45 19.17 -7.55
C LEU A 67 1.64 18.31 -8.00
N ILE A 68 2.86 18.58 -7.51
CA ILE A 68 4.05 17.77 -7.78
C ILE A 68 3.87 16.33 -7.26
N ALA A 69 3.10 16.14 -6.20
CA ALA A 69 2.83 14.84 -5.60
C ALA A 69 1.65 14.08 -6.24
N ASP A 70 1.21 14.46 -7.44
CA ASP A 70 0.14 13.81 -8.22
C ASP A 70 -1.24 13.79 -7.54
N VAL A 71 -1.55 14.77 -6.68
CA VAL A 71 -2.88 14.88 -6.03
C VAL A 71 -3.96 15.34 -7.03
N GLY A 72 -3.56 16.12 -8.04
CA GLY A 72 -4.43 16.66 -9.08
C GLY A 72 -5.11 17.98 -8.70
N VAL A 73 -5.36 18.83 -9.70
CA VAL A 73 -5.79 20.23 -9.54
C VAL A 73 -7.07 20.36 -8.71
N GLU A 74 -8.11 19.58 -9.04
CA GLU A 74 -9.41 19.68 -8.36
C GLU A 74 -9.34 19.29 -6.89
N THR A 75 -8.57 18.25 -6.57
CA THR A 75 -8.40 17.78 -5.19
C THR A 75 -7.53 18.77 -4.41
N THR A 76 -6.44 19.26 -4.99
CA THR A 76 -5.57 20.25 -4.37
C THR A 76 -6.34 21.53 -4.02
N ARG A 77 -7.11 22.09 -4.96
CA ARG A 77 -7.93 23.29 -4.70
C ARG A 77 -8.90 23.11 -3.54
N LYS A 78 -9.55 21.95 -3.46
CA LYS A 78 -10.44 21.62 -2.34
C LYS A 78 -9.69 21.59 -1.00
N ILE A 79 -8.52 20.94 -0.99
CA ILE A 79 -7.67 20.87 0.21
C ILE A 79 -7.25 22.28 0.65
N ILE A 80 -6.75 23.11 -0.25
CA ILE A 80 -6.31 24.48 0.07
C ILE A 80 -7.47 25.32 0.60
N ALA A 81 -8.63 25.32 -0.07
CA ALA A 81 -9.80 26.06 0.36
C ALA A 81 -10.25 25.67 1.78
N ASN A 82 -10.34 24.36 2.05
CA ASN A 82 -10.73 23.84 3.36
C ASN A 82 -9.68 24.16 4.44
N LEU A 83 -8.39 24.15 4.09
CA LEU A 83 -7.31 24.53 5.00
C LEU A 83 -7.33 26.02 5.34
N THR A 84 -7.52 26.90 4.36
CA THR A 84 -7.63 28.34 4.58
C THR A 84 -8.82 28.66 5.48
N GLU A 85 -9.97 28.06 5.21
CA GLU A 85 -11.17 28.22 6.05
C GLU A 85 -10.95 27.65 7.47
N GLY A 86 -10.38 26.45 7.58
CA GLY A 86 -10.10 25.79 8.85
C GLY A 86 -9.08 26.55 9.70
N ALA A 87 -8.04 27.10 9.09
CA ALA A 87 -7.02 27.91 9.75
C ALA A 87 -7.60 29.23 10.28
N SER A 88 -8.44 29.89 9.48
CA SER A 88 -9.15 31.12 9.86
C SER A 88 -10.11 30.87 11.03
N ARG A 89 -10.98 29.84 10.93
CA ARG A 89 -11.95 29.49 11.99
C ARG A 89 -11.28 29.13 13.31
N LYS A 90 -10.16 28.39 13.27
CA LYS A 90 -9.43 27.96 14.47
C LYS A 90 -8.39 29.00 14.95
N GLN A 91 -8.25 30.14 14.26
CA GLN A 91 -7.24 31.17 14.53
C GLN A 91 -5.85 30.56 14.71
N LEU A 92 -5.48 29.63 13.83
CA LEU A 92 -4.18 28.97 13.92
C LEU A 92 -3.07 30.00 13.71
N LYS A 93 -2.10 30.01 14.62
CA LYS A 93 -0.94 30.90 14.57
C LYS A 93 0.35 30.17 14.19
N ASP A 94 0.30 28.84 14.14
CA ASP A 94 1.46 27.99 13.93
C ASP A 94 1.19 27.01 12.79
N ALA A 95 2.17 26.90 11.90
CA ALA A 95 2.15 26.03 10.75
C ALA A 95 2.22 24.54 11.12
N GLU A 96 2.72 24.16 12.31
CA GLU A 96 2.60 22.76 12.78
C GLU A 96 1.13 22.34 12.98
N ALA A 97 0.27 23.26 13.44
CA ALA A 97 -1.16 22.99 13.57
C ALA A 97 -1.85 22.87 12.21
N LEU A 98 -1.35 23.60 11.19
CA LEU A 98 -1.82 23.49 9.81
C LEU A 98 -1.50 22.12 9.21
N TYR A 99 -0.35 21.53 9.54
CA TYR A 99 -0.03 20.15 9.14
C TYR A 99 -1.03 19.13 9.71
N GLY A 100 -1.47 19.33 10.95
CA GLY A 100 -2.52 18.52 11.56
C GLY A 100 -3.83 18.60 10.79
N LEU A 101 -4.28 19.82 10.46
CA LEU A 101 -5.46 20.04 9.62
C LEU A 101 -5.32 19.39 8.23
N LEU A 102 -4.17 19.53 7.57
CA LEU A 102 -3.93 18.92 6.26
C LEU A 102 -4.08 17.40 6.32
N LYS A 103 -3.53 16.78 7.36
CA LYS A 103 -3.64 15.33 7.57
C LYS A 103 -5.10 14.92 7.76
N ASP A 104 -5.86 15.68 8.55
CA ASP A 104 -7.27 15.40 8.80
C ASP A 104 -8.10 15.55 7.52
N GLU A 105 -7.90 16.62 6.75
CA GLU A 105 -8.57 16.86 5.46
C GLU A 105 -8.30 15.75 4.44
N MET A 106 -7.03 15.35 4.28
CA MET A 106 -6.68 14.22 3.42
C MET A 106 -7.31 12.91 3.92
N GLY A 107 -7.42 12.74 5.24
CA GLY A 107 -8.10 11.61 5.87
C GLY A 107 -9.59 11.59 5.54
N GLU A 108 -10.28 12.73 5.61
CA GLU A 108 -11.71 12.85 5.29
C GLU A 108 -12.00 12.54 3.82
N ILE A 109 -11.13 12.96 2.90
CA ILE A 109 -11.26 12.63 1.48
C ILE A 109 -11.19 11.11 1.28
N LEU A 110 -10.23 10.43 1.92
CA LEU A 110 -10.06 8.99 1.80
C LEU A 110 -11.18 8.21 2.50
N ALA A 111 -11.70 8.70 3.62
CA ALA A 111 -12.76 8.05 4.38
C ALA A 111 -14.07 7.90 3.57
N LYS A 112 -14.33 8.82 2.63
CA LYS A 112 -15.53 8.76 1.76
C LYS A 112 -15.55 7.56 0.81
N VAL A 113 -14.40 6.93 0.58
CA VAL A 113 -14.24 5.77 -0.31
C VAL A 113 -13.69 4.55 0.41
N ASP A 114 -13.61 4.58 1.75
CA ASP A 114 -13.16 3.45 2.57
C ASP A 114 -14.31 2.45 2.76
N GLU A 115 -14.60 1.70 1.70
CA GLU A 115 -15.57 0.61 1.72
C GLU A 115 -14.86 -0.73 1.45
N PRO A 116 -14.65 -1.57 2.48
CA PRO A 116 -14.06 -2.89 2.31
C PRO A 116 -14.94 -3.80 1.45
N LEU A 117 -14.31 -4.57 0.55
CA LEU A 117 -15.01 -5.56 -0.25
C LEU A 117 -15.63 -6.65 0.64
N ASN A 118 -16.96 -6.66 0.73
CA ASN A 118 -17.71 -7.72 1.40
C ASN A 118 -18.10 -8.83 0.39
N ILE A 119 -17.62 -10.04 0.62
CA ILE A 119 -17.86 -11.22 -0.24
C ILE A 119 -18.78 -12.27 0.42
N GLU A 120 -19.47 -11.90 1.50
CA GLU A 120 -20.35 -12.81 2.23
C GLU A 120 -21.76 -12.90 1.60
N GLY A 121 -22.47 -14.00 1.84
CA GLY A 121 -23.87 -14.16 1.47
C GLY A 121 -24.17 -14.55 0.02
N LYS A 122 -23.17 -14.67 -0.87
CA LYS A 122 -23.33 -15.17 -2.24
C LYS A 122 -22.31 -16.26 -2.57
N THR A 123 -22.78 -17.36 -3.16
CA THR A 123 -21.91 -18.46 -3.59
C THR A 123 -22.37 -18.98 -4.97
N PRO A 124 -21.59 -18.77 -6.05
CA PRO A 124 -20.29 -18.09 -6.09
C PRO A 124 -20.42 -16.55 -6.02
N PHE A 125 -19.43 -15.90 -5.39
CA PHE A 125 -19.22 -14.45 -5.52
C PHE A 125 -18.30 -14.18 -6.72
N VAL A 126 -18.75 -13.40 -7.70
CA VAL A 126 -18.01 -13.18 -8.96
C VAL A 126 -17.39 -11.78 -8.98
N ILE A 127 -16.08 -11.70 -9.19
CA ILE A 127 -15.33 -10.44 -9.34
C ILE A 127 -14.87 -10.30 -10.80
N LEU A 128 -15.39 -9.31 -11.52
CA LEU A 128 -14.93 -8.96 -12.87
C LEU A 128 -13.78 -7.94 -12.79
N MET A 129 -12.60 -8.32 -13.26
CA MET A 129 -11.44 -7.44 -13.30
C MET A 129 -11.33 -6.71 -14.64
N VAL A 130 -11.36 -5.37 -14.61
CA VAL A 130 -11.23 -4.51 -15.80
C VAL A 130 -10.03 -3.58 -15.69
N GLY A 131 -9.49 -3.11 -16.83
CA GLY A 131 -8.38 -2.15 -16.90
C GLY A 131 -7.44 -2.39 -18.09
N VAL A 132 -6.53 -1.45 -18.35
CA VAL A 132 -5.58 -1.52 -19.49
C VAL A 132 -4.45 -2.53 -19.27
N ASN A 133 -3.73 -2.91 -20.31
CA ASN A 133 -2.62 -3.87 -20.20
C ASN A 133 -1.47 -3.29 -19.35
N GLY A 134 -0.81 -4.13 -18.56
CA GLY A 134 0.36 -3.72 -17.76
C GLY A 134 0.10 -3.15 -16.35
N VAL A 135 -1.15 -2.80 -15.98
CA VAL A 135 -1.47 -2.21 -14.64
C VAL A 135 -1.50 -3.22 -13.49
N GLY A 136 -1.09 -4.47 -13.74
CA GLY A 136 -1.01 -5.51 -12.71
C GLY A 136 -2.31 -6.28 -12.43
N LYS A 137 -3.32 -6.25 -13.33
CA LYS A 137 -4.58 -7.02 -13.18
C LYS A 137 -4.35 -8.48 -12.76
N THR A 138 -3.54 -9.21 -13.53
CA THR A 138 -3.21 -10.63 -13.26
C THR A 138 -2.47 -10.82 -11.93
N THR A 139 -1.61 -9.87 -11.55
CA THR A 139 -0.91 -9.89 -10.25
C THR A 139 -1.89 -9.68 -9.10
N THR A 140 -2.85 -8.77 -9.24
CA THR A 140 -3.91 -8.51 -8.24
C THR A 140 -4.84 -9.70 -8.09
N ILE A 141 -5.24 -10.35 -9.20
CA ILE A 141 -6.00 -11.60 -9.20
C ILE A 141 -5.30 -12.66 -8.33
N GLY A 142 -4.00 -12.89 -8.53
CA GLY A 142 -3.24 -13.87 -7.73
C GLY A 142 -3.12 -13.50 -6.24
N LYS A 143 -2.95 -12.21 -5.92
CA LYS A 143 -2.91 -11.73 -4.53
C LYS A 143 -4.25 -11.93 -3.82
N LEU A 144 -5.36 -11.58 -4.48
CA LEU A 144 -6.71 -11.76 -3.94
C LEU A 144 -7.06 -13.24 -3.77
N ALA A 145 -6.76 -14.09 -4.76
CA ALA A 145 -6.97 -15.52 -4.65
C ALA A 145 -6.25 -16.11 -3.42
N ARG A 146 -4.96 -15.80 -3.27
CA ARG A 146 -4.16 -16.24 -2.11
C ARG A 146 -4.66 -15.65 -0.79
N GLN A 147 -5.24 -14.44 -0.79
CA GLN A 147 -5.82 -13.82 0.39
C GLN A 147 -7.11 -14.52 0.81
N PHE A 148 -8.02 -14.81 -0.13
CA PHE A 148 -9.27 -15.52 0.15
C PHE A 148 -9.04 -17.00 0.52
N GLU A 149 -8.04 -17.65 -0.07
CA GLU A 149 -7.60 -18.99 0.33
C GLU A 149 -7.18 -19.03 1.80
N GLN A 150 -6.35 -18.06 2.23
CA GLN A 150 -5.92 -17.92 3.63
C GLN A 150 -7.08 -17.62 4.59
N GLN A 151 -8.15 -17.00 4.10
CA GLN A 151 -9.37 -16.73 4.88
C GLN A 151 -10.35 -17.92 4.87
N GLY A 152 -10.02 -19.03 4.19
CA GLY A 152 -10.91 -20.20 4.04
C GLY A 152 -12.13 -19.94 3.15
N LYS A 153 -12.14 -18.83 2.39
CA LYS A 153 -13.26 -18.40 1.54
C LYS A 153 -13.20 -18.99 0.13
N ILE A 154 -12.16 -19.76 -0.18
CA ILE A 154 -12.07 -20.55 -1.42
C ILE A 154 -12.37 -22.00 -1.04
N SER A 155 -13.56 -22.47 -1.40
CA SER A 155 -13.96 -23.86 -1.24
C SER A 155 -13.42 -24.67 -2.42
N ASP A 156 -12.40 -25.49 -2.19
CA ASP A 156 -12.05 -26.58 -3.10
C ASP A 156 -13.05 -27.72 -2.86
N ALA A 157 -14.26 -27.55 -3.36
CA ALA A 157 -15.28 -28.60 -3.39
C ALA A 157 -15.85 -28.63 -4.81
N GLY A 158 -15.54 -29.71 -5.52
CA GLY A 158 -15.94 -30.07 -6.88
C GLY A 158 -16.95 -29.15 -7.59
N GLY A 159 -16.46 -28.45 -8.61
CA GLY A 159 -17.30 -27.87 -9.67
C GLY A 159 -17.78 -26.44 -9.39
N GLY A 160 -17.08 -25.44 -9.94
CA GLY A 160 -17.64 -24.10 -10.13
C GLY A 160 -17.00 -22.96 -9.34
N GLY A 161 -15.67 -22.86 -9.31
CA GLY A 161 -14.95 -21.68 -8.85
C GLY A 161 -14.02 -21.16 -9.94
N TYR A 162 -14.54 -20.44 -10.93
CA TYR A 162 -13.73 -19.90 -12.03
C TYR A 162 -12.94 -18.67 -11.58
N PHE A 163 -11.68 -18.87 -11.17
CA PHE A 163 -10.63 -17.85 -11.26
C PHE A 163 -9.89 -18.07 -12.58
N PRO A 164 -9.95 -17.15 -13.57
CA PRO A 164 -9.25 -17.35 -14.83
C PRO A 164 -7.73 -17.28 -14.58
N ARG A 165 -7.09 -18.47 -14.57
CA ARG A 165 -5.65 -18.56 -14.81
C ARG A 165 -5.42 -18.16 -16.26
N GLY A 166 -4.88 -16.96 -16.47
CA GLY A 166 -4.48 -16.48 -17.79
C GLY A 166 -3.57 -17.50 -18.47
N GLY A 167 -4.09 -18.14 -19.52
CA GLY A 167 -3.35 -19.09 -20.34
C GLY A 167 -2.70 -18.38 -21.51
N GLY A 168 -1.38 -18.30 -21.49
CA GLY A 168 -0.60 -18.28 -22.72
C GLY A 168 -0.56 -19.71 -23.27
N ARG A 169 -1.21 -19.94 -24.42
CA ARG A 169 -0.80 -20.92 -25.43
C ARG A 169 -1.72 -20.85 -26.67
N THR A 170 -1.04 -20.85 -27.80
CA THR A 170 -1.45 -20.89 -29.21
C THR A 170 -2.25 -22.14 -29.61
N ALA A 171 -3.21 -21.99 -30.52
CA ALA A 171 -3.63 -22.97 -31.56
C ALA A 171 -4.91 -22.42 -32.27
N THR A 172 -4.84 -21.93 -33.52
CA THR A 172 -5.18 -22.67 -34.76
C THR A 172 -6.53 -23.38 -34.80
N GLY A 173 -7.40 -22.93 -35.71
CA GLY A 173 -8.28 -23.81 -36.51
C GLY A 173 -9.79 -23.66 -36.30
N LEU A 174 -10.47 -23.32 -37.42
CA LEU A 174 -11.83 -23.73 -37.84
C LEU A 174 -13.01 -23.18 -37.01
N GLY A 175 -14.13 -22.72 -37.57
CA GLY A 175 -14.64 -22.64 -38.93
C GLY A 175 -16.03 -21.97 -38.90
N THR A 176 -16.37 -21.29 -39.99
CA THR A 176 -17.71 -21.00 -40.53
C THR A 176 -18.95 -21.14 -39.63
N ALA A 177 -19.67 -20.04 -39.49
CA ALA A 177 -21.10 -19.94 -39.83
C ALA A 177 -21.37 -18.53 -40.37
#